data_AF-A0A453MXX6-F1
#
_entry.id   AF-A0A453MXX6-F1
#
_cell.length_a   1.000
_cell.length_b   1.000
_cell.length_c   1.000
_cell.angle_alpha   90.00
_cell.angle_beta   90.00
_cell.angle_gamma   90.00
#
_symmetry.space_group_name_H-M   'P 1'
#
loop_
_entity.id
_entity.type
_entity.pdbx_description
1 polymer ?
#
loop_
_entity_poly.entity_id
_entity_poly.type
_entity_poly.pdbx_seq_one_letter_code
_entity_poly.pdbx_strand_id
1 'polypeptide(L)'
;MPIAVLYVHDLSEDCGTKVADQYITYKHIKERFGDRLWIDVVSKCDLLDRATPSRFDDAADDGVDDELRRYREFGPEDAIRVSVQSQIGTRELKQRVHHLLTSQRARIKADGGDNEEAVGEVR
;
A
#
# COMPACT_ATOMS: atom_id res chain seq x y z
N MET A 1 -15.82 -10.63 6.73
CA MET A 1 -14.47 -11.16 6.44
C MET A 1 -13.45 -10.04 6.68
N PRO A 2 -12.35 -10.26 7.40
CA PRO A 2 -11.27 -9.28 7.49
C PRO A 2 -10.64 -9.15 6.10
N ILE A 3 -10.56 -7.93 5.56
CA ILE A 3 -9.90 -7.65 4.30
C ILE A 3 -8.60 -6.91 4.65
N ALA A 4 -7.49 -7.42 4.14
CA ALA A 4 -6.22 -6.71 4.10
C ALA A 4 -5.93 -6.33 2.64
N VAL A 5 -5.46 -5.10 2.43
CA VAL A 5 -5.14 -4.55 1.12
C VAL A 5 -3.64 -4.45 1.00
N LEU A 6 -3.11 -4.99 -0.09
CA LEU A 6 -1.78 -4.70 -0.58
C LEU A 6 -1.95 -3.83 -1.82
N TYR A 7 -1.66 -2.54 -1.71
CA TYR A 7 -1.80 -1.62 -2.83
C TYR A 7 -0.43 -1.40 -3.47
N VAL A 8 -0.36 -1.57 -4.79
CA VAL A 8 0.89 -1.55 -5.54
C VAL A 8 0.90 -0.33 -6.47
N HIS A 9 1.95 0.47 -6.33
CA HIS A 9 2.25 1.64 -7.14
C HIS A 9 3.32 1.28 -8.17
N ASP A 10 3.13 1.69 -9.41
CA ASP A 10 4.15 1.59 -10.45
C ASP A 10 4.53 3.00 -10.92
N LEU A 11 5.47 3.61 -10.20
CA LEU A 11 5.91 4.97 -10.49
C LEU A 11 6.79 5.07 -11.75
N SER A 12 7.08 3.92 -12.40
CA SER A 12 7.79 3.90 -13.69
C SER A 12 6.90 4.21 -14.89
N GLU A 13 5.58 4.18 -14.71
CA GLU A 13 4.56 4.29 -15.78
C GLU A 13 4.56 3.13 -16.80
N ASP A 14 5.45 2.15 -16.68
CA ASP A 14 5.52 0.96 -17.55
C ASP A 14 4.27 0.07 -17.47
N CYS A 15 3.38 0.30 -16.50
CA CYS A 15 2.06 -0.34 -16.41
C CYS A 15 1.02 0.26 -17.38
N GLY A 16 1.37 1.32 -18.12
CA GLY A 16 0.49 1.99 -19.08
C GLY A 16 -0.45 3.03 -18.45
N THR A 17 -0.20 3.45 -17.21
CA THR A 17 -0.99 4.50 -16.51
C THR A 17 -0.06 5.56 -15.95
N LYS A 18 -0.38 6.84 -16.18
CA LYS A 18 0.39 7.97 -15.66
C LYS A 18 0.38 8.01 -14.13
N VAL A 19 1.46 8.48 -13.51
CA VAL A 19 1.56 8.55 -12.04
C VAL A 19 0.45 9.43 -11.43
N ALA A 20 0.06 10.50 -12.12
CA ALA A 20 -1.04 11.38 -11.67
C ALA A 20 -2.40 10.64 -11.60
N ASP A 21 -2.71 9.81 -12.60
CA ASP A 21 -3.93 9.02 -12.62
C ASP A 21 -3.90 7.91 -11.56
N GLN A 22 -2.73 7.31 -11.35
CA GLN A 22 -2.50 6.36 -10.25
C GLN A 22 -2.73 7.02 -8.87
N TYR A 23 -2.28 8.26 -8.69
CA TYR A 23 -2.46 9.03 -7.45
C TYR A 23 -3.94 9.33 -7.16
N ILE A 24 -4.70 9.78 -8.17
CA ILE A 24 -6.15 10.02 -8.04
C ILE A 24 -6.87 8.72 -7.66
N THR A 25 -6.54 7.62 -8.35
CA THR A 25 -7.11 6.30 -8.07
C THR A 25 -6.78 5.84 -6.66
N TYR A 26 -5.51 5.99 -6.23
CA TYR A 26 -5.07 5.64 -4.90
C TYR A 26 -5.87 6.36 -3.82
N LYS A 27 -6.08 7.69 -3.94
CA LYS A 27 -6.88 8.46 -2.97
C LYS A 27 -8.31 7.91 -2.85
N HIS A 28 -8.99 7.67 -3.97
CA HIS A 28 -10.35 7.12 -3.97
C HIS A 28 -10.43 5.70 -3.39
N ILE A 29 -9.47 4.83 -3.70
CA ILE A 29 -9.47 3.47 -3.15
C ILE A 29 -9.13 3.49 -1.66
N LYS A 30 -8.15 4.28 -1.23
CA LYS A 30 -7.78 4.42 0.18
C LYS A 30 -8.97 4.86 1.03
N GLU A 31 -9.71 5.86 0.58
CA GLU A 31 -10.93 6.35 1.24
C GLU A 31 -11.99 5.25 1.35
N ARG A 32 -12.24 4.49 0.27
CA ARG A 32 -13.26 3.43 0.25
C ARG A 32 -12.95 2.27 1.20
N PHE A 33 -11.69 1.95 1.42
CA PHE A 33 -11.28 0.86 2.30
C PHE A 33 -11.09 1.30 3.75
N GLY A 34 -11.10 2.61 4.05
CA GLY A 34 -11.09 3.15 5.41
C GLY A 34 -10.01 2.51 6.29
N ASP A 35 -10.38 2.11 7.51
CA ASP A 35 -9.47 1.55 8.52
C ASP A 35 -9.12 0.06 8.29
N ARG A 36 -9.36 -0.47 7.08
CA ARG A 36 -8.89 -1.81 6.74
C ARG A 36 -7.37 -1.85 6.74
N LEU A 37 -6.86 -3.04 7.01
CA LEU A 37 -5.42 -3.28 7.03
C LEU A 37 -4.85 -2.98 5.66
N TRP A 38 -3.75 -2.23 5.62
CA TRP A 38 -3.24 -1.69 4.38
C TRP A 38 -1.71 -1.71 4.39
N ILE A 39 -1.12 -2.12 3.26
CA ILE A 39 0.31 -2.00 2.99
C ILE A 39 0.44 -1.37 1.60
N ASP A 40 1.15 -0.24 1.54
CA ASP A 40 1.56 0.40 0.29
C ASP A 40 2.90 -0.17 -0.18
N VAL A 41 3.01 -0.47 -1.48
CA VAL A 41 4.23 -0.97 -2.12
C VAL A 41 4.54 -0.16 -3.37
N VAL A 42 5.75 0.40 -3.45
CA VAL A 42 6.27 0.96 -4.70
C VAL A 42 7.04 -0.13 -5.43
N SER A 43 6.45 -0.65 -6.51
CA SER A 43 7.05 -1.69 -7.35
C SER A 43 8.10 -1.13 -8.31
N LYS A 44 8.92 -2.03 -8.89
CA LYS A 44 9.99 -1.70 -9.84
C LYS A 44 10.92 -0.59 -9.33
N CYS A 45 11.18 -0.56 -8.01
CA CYS A 45 11.92 0.55 -7.40
C CYS A 45 13.35 0.70 -7.94
N ASP A 46 13.92 -0.36 -8.51
CA ASP A 46 15.23 -0.35 -9.18
C ASP A 46 15.25 0.44 -10.51
N LEU A 47 14.08 0.82 -11.03
CA LEU A 47 13.96 1.69 -12.21
C LEU A 47 13.87 3.17 -11.82
N LEU A 48 13.48 3.50 -10.59
CA LEU A 48 13.22 4.88 -10.18
C LEU A 48 14.50 5.73 -10.08
N ASP A 49 15.63 5.12 -9.73
CA ASP A 49 16.93 5.81 -9.75
C ASP A 49 17.49 6.00 -11.17
N ARG A 50 16.96 5.22 -12.14
CA ARG A 50 17.36 5.25 -13.56
C ARG A 50 16.45 6.11 -14.42
N ALA A 51 15.23 6.36 -13.96
CA ALA A 51 14.31 7.30 -14.57
C ALA A 51 14.94 8.68 -14.46
N THR A 52 15.60 9.11 -15.54
CA THR A 52 15.74 10.54 -15.80
C THR A 52 14.32 11.08 -15.76
N PRO A 53 14.00 12.09 -14.93
CA PRO A 53 12.66 12.66 -14.95
C PRO A 53 12.43 13.06 -16.38
N SER A 54 11.41 12.49 -17.02
CA SER A 54 10.96 12.91 -18.33
C SER A 54 10.71 14.40 -18.22
N ARG A 55 11.71 15.19 -18.64
CA ARG A 55 11.78 16.65 -18.62
C ARG A 55 10.78 17.30 -19.60
N PHE A 56 9.77 16.55 -20.00
CA PHE A 56 8.83 16.89 -21.05
C PHE A 56 7.44 16.54 -20.53
N ASP A 57 6.87 17.44 -19.72
CA ASP A 57 5.45 17.83 -19.76
C ASP A 57 4.97 18.69 -18.58
N ASP A 58 5.84 19.09 -17.64
CA ASP A 58 5.48 20.15 -16.69
C ASP A 58 6.01 21.51 -17.21
N ALA A 59 5.47 21.93 -18.36
CA ALA A 59 5.53 23.33 -18.74
C ALA A 59 4.77 24.12 -17.66
N ALA A 60 5.52 24.81 -16.80
CA ALA A 60 5.08 25.92 -15.96
C ALA A 60 3.61 25.89 -15.54
N ASP A 61 3.30 25.23 -14.43
CA ASP A 61 2.08 25.51 -13.69
C ASP A 61 2.47 25.92 -12.27
N ASP A 62 2.18 27.18 -11.93
CA ASP A 62 2.35 27.81 -10.61
C ASP A 62 1.43 27.18 -9.53
N GLY A 63 1.04 25.91 -9.71
CA GLY A 63 -0.02 25.22 -8.98
C GLY A 63 0.10 23.69 -8.93
N VAL A 64 1.22 23.08 -9.33
CA VAL A 64 1.41 21.63 -9.14
C VAL A 64 1.43 21.31 -7.64
N ASP A 65 0.37 20.65 -7.19
CA ASP A 65 0.17 20.13 -5.84
C ASP A 65 1.45 19.45 -5.32
N ASP A 66 2.04 20.02 -4.26
CA ASP A 66 3.25 19.52 -3.60
C ASP A 66 3.10 18.04 -3.21
N GLU A 67 1.87 17.59 -2.92
CA GLU A 67 1.59 16.17 -2.63
C GLU A 67 1.81 15.29 -3.86
N LEU A 68 1.36 15.71 -5.05
CA LEU A 68 1.56 14.95 -6.28
C LEU A 68 3.04 14.88 -6.66
N ARG A 69 3.78 15.97 -6.48
CA ARG A 69 5.24 15.98 -6.70
C ARG A 69 5.94 14.98 -5.79
N ARG A 70 5.62 15.01 -4.50
CA ARG A 70 6.18 14.08 -3.52
C ARG A 70 5.79 12.63 -3.83
N TYR A 71 4.55 12.40 -4.24
CA TYR A 71 4.06 11.08 -4.62
C TYR A 71 4.79 10.53 -5.86
N ARG A 72 5.08 11.38 -6.87
CA ARG A 72 5.86 10.97 -8.04
C ARG A 72 7.26 10.47 -7.67
N GLU A 73 7.90 11.13 -6.70
CA GLU A 73 9.27 10.82 -6.31
C GLU A 73 9.36 9.65 -5.31
N PHE A 74 8.40 9.57 -4.38
CA PHE A 74 8.49 8.65 -3.24
C PHE A 74 7.35 7.63 -3.14
N GLY A 75 6.23 7.87 -3.81
CA GLY A 75 4.97 7.17 -3.56
C GLY A 75 4.30 7.62 -2.27
N PRO A 76 3.35 6.84 -1.72
CA PRO A 76 2.80 7.10 -0.39
C PRO A 76 3.86 7.05 0.70
N GLU A 77 3.61 7.77 1.79
CA GLU A 77 4.40 7.66 3.01
C GLU A 77 4.37 6.21 3.54
N ASP A 78 5.49 5.77 4.12
CA ASP A 78 5.71 4.41 4.65
C ASP A 78 5.61 3.25 3.65
N ALA A 79 5.46 3.54 2.35
CA ALA A 79 5.41 2.51 1.32
C ALA A 79 6.73 1.72 1.23
N ILE A 80 6.63 0.40 1.08
CA ILE A 80 7.80 -0.46 0.92
C ILE A 80 8.27 -0.40 -0.53
N ARG A 81 9.53 -0.02 -0.77
CA ARG A 81 10.14 -0.07 -2.10
C ARG A 81 10.54 -1.51 -2.43
N VAL A 82 9.98 -2.05 -3.51
CA VAL A 82 10.18 -3.45 -3.91
C VAL A 82 10.57 -3.55 -5.38
N SER A 83 11.59 -4.36 -5.64
CA SER A 83 11.90 -4.86 -6.97
C SER A 83 11.97 -6.38 -6.94
N VAL A 84 11.07 -7.02 -7.68
CA VAL A 84 11.12 -8.48 -7.85
C VAL A 84 12.33 -8.87 -8.69
N GLN A 85 12.67 -8.08 -9.72
CA GLN A 85 13.80 -8.34 -10.60
C GLN A 85 15.14 -8.29 -9.84
N SER A 86 15.34 -7.27 -9.01
CA SER A 86 16.56 -7.09 -8.23
C SER A 86 16.48 -7.68 -6.82
N GLN A 87 15.38 -8.34 -6.46
CA GLN A 87 15.11 -8.88 -5.11
C GLN A 87 15.21 -7.84 -3.98
N ILE A 88 14.98 -6.57 -4.30
CA ILE A 88 14.96 -5.48 -3.31
C ILE A 88 13.61 -5.52 -2.59
N GLY A 89 13.62 -5.44 -1.26
CA GLY A 89 12.41 -5.29 -0.44
C GLY A 89 11.47 -6.51 -0.39
N THR A 90 11.66 -7.55 -1.20
CA THR A 90 10.77 -8.72 -1.28
C THR A 90 10.67 -9.48 0.05
N ARG A 91 11.81 -9.65 0.74
CA ARG A 91 11.85 -10.28 2.07
C ARG A 91 11.12 -9.46 3.12
N GLU A 92 11.33 -8.14 3.12
CA GLU A 92 10.65 -7.23 4.05
C GLU A 92 9.14 -7.25 3.82
N LEU A 93 8.70 -7.13 2.56
CA LEU A 93 7.29 -7.22 2.19
C LEU A 93 6.66 -8.52 2.71
N LYS A 94 7.30 -9.67 2.48
CA LYS A 94 6.82 -10.96 2.98
C LYS A 94 6.68 -10.96 4.51
N GLN A 95 7.67 -10.42 5.22
CA GLN A 95 7.65 -10.34 6.69
C GLN A 95 6.55 -9.42 7.20
N ARG A 96 6.37 -8.23 6.61
CA ARG A 96 5.32 -7.28 7.01
C ARG A 96 3.92 -7.86 6.77
N VAL A 97 3.68 -8.47 5.61
CA VAL A 97 2.40 -9.15 5.30
C VAL A 97 2.13 -10.28 6.30
N HIS A 98 3.12 -11.15 6.54
CA HIS A 98 2.97 -12.25 7.50
C HIS A 98 2.65 -11.74 8.92
N HIS A 99 3.36 -10.72 9.37
CA HIS A 99 3.12 -10.10 10.67
C HIS A 99 1.71 -9.52 10.76
N LEU A 100 1.31 -8.70 9.78
CA LEU A 100 -0.01 -8.06 9.72
C LEU A 100 -1.14 -9.10 9.81
N LEU A 101 -1.09 -10.14 8.98
CA LEU A 101 -2.13 -11.17 8.95
C LEU A 101 -2.15 -12.02 10.23
N THR A 102 -0.99 -12.30 10.83
CA THR A 102 -0.91 -13.06 12.10
C THR A 102 -1.48 -12.26 13.26
N SER A 103 -1.14 -10.98 13.37
CA SER A 103 -1.69 -10.07 14.38
C SER A 103 -3.20 -9.95 14.27
N GLN A 104 -3.72 -9.96 13.05
CA GLN A 104 -5.15 -9.84 12.79
C GLN A 104 -5.90 -11.13 13.10
N ARG A 105 -5.32 -12.28 12.77
CA ARG A 105 -5.82 -13.58 13.22
C ARG A 105 -5.89 -13.66 14.76
N ALA A 106 -4.86 -13.16 15.45
CA ALA A 106 -4.84 -13.14 16.92
C ALA A 106 -5.96 -12.26 17.50
N ARG A 107 -6.17 -11.06 16.94
CA ARG A 107 -7.28 -10.17 17.33
C ARG A 107 -8.64 -10.81 17.14
N ILE A 108 -8.90 -11.41 15.98
CA ILE A 108 -10.18 -12.09 15.69
C ILE A 108 -10.42 -13.24 16.68
N LYS A 109 -9.37 -13.99 17.04
CA LYS A 109 -9.48 -15.07 18.03
C LYS A 109 -9.80 -14.54 19.43
N ALA A 110 -9.21 -13.41 19.82
CA ALA A 110 -9.50 -12.77 21.11
C ALA A 110 -10.95 -12.26 21.15
N ASP A 111 -11.41 -11.56 20.11
CA ASP A 111 -12.77 -11.02 20.02
C ASP A 111 -13.86 -12.11 19.92
N GLY A 112 -13.51 -13.30 19.42
CA GLY A 112 -14.40 -14.46 19.31
C GLY A 112 -14.43 -15.37 20.54
N GLY A 113 -13.60 -15.12 21.55
CA GLY A 113 -13.43 -15.98 22.73
C GLY A 113 -14.43 -15.77 23.87
N ASP A 114 -15.25 -14.70 23.83
CA ASP A 114 -16.09 -14.29 24.96
C ASP A 114 -17.57 -14.77 24.87
N ASN A 115 -17.95 -15.58 23.88
CA ASN A 115 -19.35 -15.95 23.63
C ASN A 115 -19.70 -17.44 23.81
N GLU A 116 -18.82 -18.26 24.41
CA GLU A 116 -19.04 -19.71 24.51
C GLU A 116 -18.79 -20.32 25.91
N GLU A 117 -18.97 -19.59 27.00
CA GLU A 117 -19.04 -20.17 28.36
C GLU A 117 -20.07 -19.45 29.25
N ALA A 118 -21.37 -19.55 28.92
CA ALA A 118 -22.44 -19.16 29.84
C ALA A 118 -23.78 -19.86 29.57
N VAL A 119 -23.80 -21.14 29.18
CA VAL A 119 -25.04 -21.94 29.24
C VAL A 119 -24.71 -23.36 29.66
N GLY A 120 -24.69 -23.62 30.96
CA GLY A 120 -24.53 -24.98 31.45
C GLY A 120 -24.39 -25.09 32.96
N GLU A 121 -25.41 -24.68 33.72
CA GLU A 121 -25.92 -25.44 34.87
C GLU A 121 -27.13 -24.70 35.49
N VAL A 122 -28.33 -25.18 35.15
CA VAL A 122 -29.51 -24.99 36.01
C VAL A 122 -30.15 -26.36 36.23
N ARG A 123 -29.89 -26.87 37.44
CA ARG A 123 -30.61 -27.89 38.22
C ARG A 123 -30.44 -29.36 37.83
#